data_AF-A0A529LRC3-F1
#
_entry.id   AF-A0A529LRC3-F1
#
_cell.length_a   1.000
_cell.length_b   1.000
_cell.length_c   1.000
_cell.angle_alpha   90.00
_cell.angle_beta   90.00
_cell.angle_gamma   90.00
#
_symmetry.space_group_name_H-M   'P 1'
#
loop_
_entity.id
_entity.type
_entity.pdbx_description
1 polymer ?
#
loop_
_entity_poly.entity_id
_entity_poly.type
_entity_poly.pdbx_seq_one_letter_code
_entity_poly.pdbx_strand_id
1 'polypeptide(L)' 'MRILITGAAGMVGRKLIARLAKDSALRGRKITALDLHDIVAPQPPALTGVDVSIHTGDLSAPGAMAALV' A
#
# COMPACT_ATOMS: atom_id res chain seq x y z
N MET A 1 -6.84 9.25 -5.41
CA MET A 1 -5.51 8.87 -5.93
C MET A 1 -5.18 7.47 -5.47
N ARG A 2 -4.49 6.69 -6.29
CA ARG A 2 -4.02 5.34 -5.98
C ARG A 2 -2.55 5.40 -5.58
N ILE A 3 -2.17 4.71 -4.50
CA ILE A 3 -0.81 4.71 -3.95
C ILE A 3 -0.32 3.27 -3.83
N LEU A 4 0.79 2.95 -4.47
CA LEU A 4 1.52 1.71 -4.26
C LEU A 4 2.61 1.92 -3.20
N ILE A 5 2.69 1.00 -2.23
CA ILE A 5 3.72 0.97 -1.19
C ILE A 5 4.44 -0.37 -1.27
N THR A 6 5.71 -0.36 -1.69
CA THR A 6 6.62 -1.51 -1.61
C THR A 6 7.31 -1.53 -0.25
N GLY A 7 7.49 -2.70 0.35
CA GLY A 7 7.98 -2.80 1.73
C GLY A 7 6.90 -2.44 2.76
N ALA A 8 5.64 -2.73 2.43
CA ALA A 8 4.46 -2.34 3.21
C ALA A 8 4.36 -3.02 4.59
N ALA A 9 4.91 -4.21 4.78
CA ALA A 9 4.98 -4.88 6.08
C ALA A 9 6.20 -4.43 6.91
N GLY A 10 7.18 -3.77 6.27
CA GLY A 10 8.35 -3.20 6.91
C GLY A 10 8.05 -2.08 7.92
N MET A 11 9.06 -1.74 8.73
CA MET A 11 8.94 -0.74 9.81
C MET A 11 8.47 0.64 9.33
N VAL A 12 9.01 1.10 8.20
CA VAL A 12 8.63 2.37 7.59
C VAL A 12 7.29 2.24 6.88
N GLY A 13 7.07 1.15 6.14
CA GLY A 13 5.82 0.88 5.41
C GLY A 13 4.60 0.96 6.31
N ARG A 14 4.58 0.22 7.42
CA ARG A 14 3.45 0.25 8.36
C ARG A 14 3.17 1.64 8.96
N LYS A 15 4.22 2.41 9.25
CA LYS A 15 4.08 3.78 9.80
C LYS A 15 3.54 4.73 8.75
N LEU A 16 4.00 4.60 7.50
CA LEU A 16 3.50 5.37 6.37
C LEU A 16 2.02 5.06 6.11
N ILE A 17 1.65 3.77 6.06
CA ILE A 17 0.27 3.32 5.89
C ILE A 17 -0.64 3.92 6.98
N ALA A 18 -0.23 3.80 8.25
CA ALA A 18 -0.99 4.37 9.36
C ALA A 18 -1.15 5.89 9.25
N ARG A 19 -0.10 6.60 8.81
CA ARG A 19 -0.15 8.05 8.61
C ARG A 19 -1.07 8.44 7.44
N LEU A 20 -0.97 7.75 6.32
CA LEU A 20 -1.83 7.98 5.15
C LEU A 20 -3.30 7.67 5.46
N ALA A 21 -3.56 6.64 6.27
CA ALA A 21 -4.91 6.34 6.74
C ALA A 21 -5.50 7.48 7.57
N LYS A 22 -4.70 8.05 8.49
CA LYS A 22 -5.10 9.20 9.31
C LYS A 22 -5.33 10.45 8.46
N ASP A 23 -4.46 10.72 7.49
CA ASP A 23 -4.52 11.95 6.69
C ASP A 23 -5.59 11.86 5.58
N SER A 24 -5.93 10.66 5.09
CA SER A 24 -6.93 10.36 4.03
C SER A 24 -6.73 11.08 2.68
N ALA A 25 -5.73 11.95 2.57
CA ALA A 25 -5.36 12.70 1.39
C ALA A 25 -3.83 12.90 1.36
N LEU A 26 -3.28 13.01 0.16
CA LEU A 26 -1.87 13.33 -0.07
C LEU A 26 -1.80 14.42 -1.14
N ARG A 27 -0.99 15.46 -0.93
CA ARG A 27 -0.89 16.62 -1.86
C ARG A 27 -2.27 17.21 -2.24
N GLY A 28 -3.17 17.31 -1.26
CA GLY A 28 -4.52 17.86 -1.45
C GLY A 28 -5.48 16.98 -2.26
N ARG A 29 -5.11 15.75 -2.65
CA ARG A 29 -6.04 14.82 -3.33
C ARG A 29 -6.38 13.65 -2.43
N LYS A 30 -7.67 13.33 -2.34
CA LYS A 30 -8.20 12.20 -1.56
C LYS A 30 -7.52 10.89 -2.00
N ILE A 31 -7.14 10.06 -1.04
CA ILE A 31 -6.67 8.68 -1.28
C ILE A 31 -7.91 7.84 -1.56
N THR A 32 -7.90 7.12 -2.67
CA THR A 32 -9.03 6.30 -3.13
C THR A 32 -8.66 4.83 -3.21
N ALA A 33 -7.37 4.50 -3.32
CA ALA A 33 -6.89 3.12 -3.29
C ALA A 33 -5.46 3.04 -2.74
N LEU A 34 -5.16 1.92 -2.08
CA LEU A 34 -3.83 1.54 -1.59
C LEU A 34 -3.46 0.14 -2.10
N ASP A 35 -2.32 0.03 -2.77
CA ASP A 35 -1.67 -1.25 -3.07
C ASP A 35 -0.52 -1.45 -2.10
N LEU A 36 -0.56 -2.53 -1.34
CA LEU A 36 0.42 -2.83 -0.31
C LEU A 36 1.20 -4.06 -0.74
N HIS A 37 2.45 -3.86 -1.17
CA HIS A 37 3.35 -4.92 -1.59
C HIS A 37 4.46 -5.17 -0.58
N ASP A 38 4.68 -6.43 -0.20
CA ASP A 38 5.86 -6.86 0.56
C ASP A 38 6.07 -8.38 0.41
N ILE A 39 7.26 -8.89 0.74
CA ILE A 39 7.54 -10.33 0.75
C ILE A 39 6.81 -11.04 1.90
N VAL A 40 6.48 -10.29 2.96
CA VAL A 40 5.60 -10.72 4.05
C VAL A 40 4.27 -10.00 3.94
N ALA A 41 3.14 -10.71 4.05
CA ALA A 41 1.81 -10.10 3.90
C ALA A 41 1.60 -8.86 4.80
N PRO A 42 1.36 -7.67 4.22
CA PRO A 42 1.03 -6.46 4.98
C PRO A 42 -0.31 -6.56 5.72
N GLN A 43 -0.43 -5.83 6.83
CA GLN A 43 -1.72 -5.65 7.51
C GLN A 43 -2.48 -4.47 6.89
N PRO A 44 -3.76 -4.66 6.50
CA PRO A 44 -4.55 -3.57 5.94
C PRO A 44 -4.84 -2.50 7.01
N PRO A 45 -4.77 -1.20 6.66
CA PRO A 45 -5.20 -0.14 7.55
C PRO A 45 -6.72 -0.15 7.75
N ALA A 46 -7.18 0.35 8.90
CA ALA A 46 -8.58 0.68 9.11
C ALA A 46 -8.92 1.97 8.32
N LEU A 47 -9.33 1.80 7.06
CA LEU A 47 -9.78 2.87 6.17
C LEU A 47 -11.15 2.51 5.58
N THR A 48 -12.11 3.42 5.69
CA THR A 48 -13.43 3.27 5.08
C THR A 48 -13.49 3.99 3.73
N GLY A 49 -14.09 3.35 2.73
CA GLY A 49 -14.25 3.95 1.39
C GLY A 49 -12.93 4.13 0.61
N VAL A 50 -11.91 3.33 0.92
CA VAL A 50 -10.64 3.25 0.19
C VAL A 50 -10.43 1.79 -0.21
N ASP A 51 -10.16 1.52 -1.49
CA ASP A 51 -9.87 0.17 -1.96
C ASP A 51 -8.47 -0.24 -1.49
N VAL A 52 -8.34 -1.36 -0.79
CA VAL A 52 -7.04 -1.86 -0.32
C VAL A 52 -6.75 -3.20 -0.98
N SER A 53 -5.64 -3.27 -1.71
CA SER A 53 -5.13 -4.49 -2.35
C SER A 53 -3.83 -4.91 -1.66
N ILE A 54 -3.76 -6.18 -1.27
CA ILE A 54 -2.58 -6.77 -0.63
C ILE A 54 -1.86 -7.66 -1.65
N HIS A 55 -0.57 -7.39 -1.86
CA HIS A 55 0.29 -8.13 -2.77
C HIS A 55 1.45 -8.74 -1.98
N THR A 56 1.45 -10.06 -1.81
CA THR A 56 2.52 -10.76 -1.10
C THR A 56 3.41 -11.48 -2.10
N GLY A 57 4.68 -11.12 -2.16
CA GLY A 57 5.60 -11.72 -3.11
C GLY A 57 6.97 -11.05 -3.16
N ASP A 58 7.89 -11.69 -3.88
CA ASP A 58 9.20 -11.11 -4.17
C ASP A 58 9.09 -10.17 -5.38
N LEU A 59 9.41 -8.89 -5.17
CA LEU A 59 9.38 -7.88 -6.22
C LEU A 59 10.40 -8.14 -7.33
N SER A 60 11.48 -8.88 -7.03
CA SER A 60 12.53 -9.24 -7.99
C SER A 60 12.13 -10.39 -8.91
N ALA A 61 11.04 -11.10 -8.61
CA ALA A 61 10.55 -12.17 -9.47
C ALA A 61 10.09 -11.62 -10.84
N PRO A 62 10.33 -12.37 -11.94
CA PRO A 62 9.90 -11.96 -13.27
C PRO A 62 8.40 -11.65 -13.32
N GLY A 63 8.04 -10.45 -13.79
CA GLY A 63 6.64 -10.02 -13.91
C GLY A 63 5.99 -9.50 -12.62
N ALA A 64 6.63 -9.62 -11.45
CA ALA A 64 6.04 -9.20 -10.18
C ALA A 64 5.67 -7.71 -10.18
N MET A 65 6.58 -6.84 -10.63
CA MET A 65 6.32 -5.40 -10.72
C MET A 65 5.22 -5.06 -11.73
N ALA A 66 5.15 -5.76 -12.86
CA ALA A 66 4.15 -5.53 -13.91
C ALA A 66 2.73 -5.94 -13.49
N ALA A 67 2.62 -6.83 -12.48
CA ALA A 67 1.34 -7.23 -11.90
C ALA A 67 0.81 -6.21 -10.87
N LEU A 68 1.63 -5.25 -10.45
CA LEU A 68 1.23 -4.16 -9.57
C LEU A 68 0.72 -2.99 -10.41
N VAL A 69 -0.44 -2.45 -10.02
CA VAL A 69 -1.13 -1.26 -10.61
C VAL A 69 -1.35 -1.27 -12.12
#